data_AF-A0A341B3N8-F1
#
_entry.id   AF-A0A341B3N8-F1
#
_cell.length_a   1.000
_cell.length_b   1.000
_cell.length_c   1.000
_cell.angle_alpha   90.00
_cell.angle_beta   90.00
_cell.angle_gamma   90.00
#
_symmetry.space_group_name_H-M   'P 1'
#
loop_
_entity.id
_entity.type
_entity.pdbx_description
1 polymer ?
#
loop_
_entity_poly.entity_id
_entity_poly.type
_entity_poly.pdbx_seq_one_letter_code
_entity_poly.pdbx_strand_id
1 'polypeptide(L)'
;MRSLPILHWLLFLLALHTPQAQGAPVKTPGTQQCYVLNLIREIINELDKLPVASEDFLNSNEKRRLMKTSLWRPNLEKFLTFATNSLGEDSKITKNLKEIQPILPTTMTTEEPILIEKDNLGDFRVKLKEYLSAIRDSLNCKNTQSPNV
;
A
#
# COMPACT_ATOMS: atom_id res chain seq x y z
N MET A 1 -58.80 -18.13 -28.63
CA MET A 1 -57.39 -17.69 -28.71
C MET A 1 -56.78 -17.80 -27.32
N ARG A 2 -55.94 -18.81 -27.06
CA ARG A 2 -55.22 -18.97 -25.79
C ARG A 2 -53.73 -19.10 -26.12
N SER A 3 -53.00 -18.00 -25.99
CA SER A 3 -51.54 -18.00 -26.08
C SER A 3 -50.95 -18.43 -24.73
N LEU A 4 -50.08 -19.44 -24.80
CA LEU A 4 -49.33 -20.03 -23.69
C LEU A 4 -48.13 -19.14 -23.27
N PRO A 5 -47.44 -19.45 -22.15
CA PRO A 5 -46.93 -18.52 -21.17
C PRO A 5 -45.44 -18.29 -21.38
N ILE A 6 -45.09 -17.52 -22.39
CA ILE A 6 -43.68 -17.25 -22.73
C ILE A 6 -42.98 -16.41 -21.63
N LEU A 7 -43.76 -15.62 -20.88
CA LEU A 7 -43.23 -14.74 -19.83
C LEU A 7 -42.64 -15.49 -18.63
N HIS A 8 -43.18 -16.66 -18.26
CA HIS A 8 -42.69 -17.41 -17.10
C HIS A 8 -41.34 -18.08 -17.35
N TRP A 9 -41.06 -18.49 -18.60
CA TRP A 9 -39.78 -19.09 -18.97
C TRP A 9 -38.64 -18.05 -19.01
N LEU A 10 -38.94 -16.82 -19.43
CA LEU A 10 -37.96 -15.74 -19.49
C LEU A 10 -37.50 -15.29 -18.10
N LEU A 11 -38.39 -15.30 -17.11
CA LEU A 11 -38.06 -15.01 -15.71
C LEU A 11 -37.18 -16.10 -15.07
N PHE A 12 -37.38 -17.37 -15.44
CA PHE A 12 -36.59 -18.47 -14.90
C PHE A 12 -35.13 -18.43 -15.40
N LEU A 13 -34.89 -18.02 -16.65
CA LEU A 13 -33.54 -17.92 -17.21
C LEU A 13 -32.70 -16.77 -16.64
N LEU A 14 -33.33 -15.68 -16.19
CA LEU A 14 -32.62 -14.58 -15.52
C LEU A 14 -32.12 -14.94 -14.12
N ALA A 15 -32.84 -15.82 -13.41
CA ALA A 15 -32.47 -16.24 -12.06
C ALA A 15 -31.22 -17.15 -12.03
N LEU A 16 -30.88 -17.80 -13.15
CA LEU A 16 -29.67 -18.64 -13.26
C LEU A 16 -28.41 -17.88 -13.68
N HIS A 17 -28.52 -16.61 -14.11
CA HIS A 17 -27.43 -15.84 -14.72
C HIS A 17 -26.99 -14.61 -13.92
N THR A 18 -27.27 -14.54 -12.63
CA THR A 18 -26.51 -13.62 -11.78
C THR A 18 -25.30 -14.39 -11.26
N PRO A 19 -24.07 -14.09 -11.74
CA PRO A 19 -22.90 -14.38 -10.94
C PRO A 19 -23.18 -13.63 -9.64
N GLN A 20 -23.37 -14.37 -8.55
CA GLN A 20 -23.30 -13.80 -7.23
C GLN A 20 -21.91 -13.19 -7.16
N ALA A 21 -21.82 -11.88 -7.39
CA ALA A 21 -20.62 -11.11 -7.19
C ALA A 21 -20.33 -11.25 -5.70
N GLN A 22 -19.55 -12.26 -5.34
CA GLN A 22 -18.91 -12.37 -4.05
C GLN A 22 -17.90 -11.23 -4.04
N GLY A 23 -18.40 -10.02 -3.78
CA GLY A 23 -17.58 -8.88 -3.46
C GLY A 23 -16.65 -9.33 -2.33
N ALA A 24 -15.35 -9.13 -2.53
CA ALA A 24 -14.37 -9.46 -1.51
C ALA A 24 -14.86 -8.91 -0.17
N PRO A 25 -14.78 -9.69 0.92
CA PRO A 25 -15.27 -9.24 2.22
C PRO A 25 -14.63 -7.89 2.54
N VAL A 26 -15.47 -6.91 2.81
CA VAL A 26 -15.04 -5.57 3.23
C VAL A 26 -14.19 -5.77 4.49
N LYS A 27 -12.87 -5.62 4.35
CA LYS A 27 -11.93 -5.78 5.46
C LYS A 27 -12.32 -4.75 6.51
N THR A 28 -12.65 -5.20 7.72
CA THR A 28 -12.97 -4.29 8.82
C THR A 28 -11.74 -3.44 9.14
N PRO A 29 -11.88 -2.17 9.56
CA PRO A 29 -10.74 -1.26 9.74
C PRO A 29 -9.59 -1.82 10.58
N GLY A 30 -9.89 -2.58 11.64
CA GLY A 30 -8.87 -3.24 12.46
C GLY A 30 -8.10 -4.34 11.73
N THR A 31 -8.78 -5.14 10.90
CA THR A 31 -8.11 -6.18 10.09
C THR A 31 -7.21 -5.57 9.01
N GLN A 32 -7.60 -4.43 8.45
CA GLN A 32 -6.80 -3.71 7.46
C GLN A 32 -5.52 -3.12 8.08
N GLN A 33 -5.59 -2.56 9.29
CA GLN A 33 -4.42 -2.06 10.01
C GLN A 33 -3.42 -3.18 10.29
N CYS A 34 -3.86 -4.29 10.89
CA CYS A 34 -3.00 -5.44 11.16
C CYS A 34 -2.38 -6.02 9.88
N TYR A 35 -3.13 -6.04 8.77
CA TYR A 35 -2.61 -6.45 7.47
C TYR A 35 -1.46 -5.55 7.00
N VAL A 36 -1.63 -4.22 7.04
CA VAL A 36 -0.56 -3.28 6.65
C VAL A 36 0.66 -3.42 7.56
N LEU A 37 0.46 -3.55 8.87
CA LEU A 37 1.56 -3.75 9.82
C LEU A 37 2.36 -5.03 9.52
N ASN A 38 1.69 -6.11 9.13
CA ASN A 38 2.35 -7.33 8.69
C ASN A 38 3.15 -7.12 7.40
N LEU A 39 2.58 -6.44 6.39
CA LEU A 39 3.30 -6.12 5.15
C LEU A 39 4.56 -5.28 5.42
N ILE A 40 4.45 -4.25 6.27
CA ILE A 40 5.57 -3.40 6.69
C ILE A 40 6.66 -4.25 7.35
N ARG A 41 6.29 -5.12 8.30
CA ARG A 41 7.22 -6.02 8.99
C ARG A 41 7.95 -6.92 8.00
N GLU A 42 7.23 -7.51 7.06
CA GLU A 42 7.83 -8.36 6.04
C GLU A 42 8.81 -7.60 5.15
N ILE A 43 8.45 -6.39 4.72
CA ILE A 43 9.37 -5.56 3.91
C ILE A 43 10.64 -5.25 4.70
N ILE A 44 10.53 -4.83 5.96
CA ILE A 44 11.70 -4.54 6.81
C ILE A 44 12.60 -5.77 6.95
N ASN A 45 12.01 -6.95 7.20
CA ASN A 45 12.77 -8.19 7.31
C ASN A 45 13.52 -8.54 6.02
N GLU A 46 12.94 -8.30 4.84
CA GLU A 46 13.65 -8.52 3.57
C GLU A 46 14.72 -7.46 3.31
N LEU A 47 14.47 -6.20 3.69
CA LEU A 47 15.45 -5.11 3.61
C LEU A 47 16.69 -5.38 4.46
N ASP A 48 16.54 -6.05 5.61
CA ASP A 48 17.66 -6.41 6.48
C ASP A 48 18.55 -7.53 5.93
N LYS A 49 18.09 -8.26 4.93
CA LYS A 49 18.88 -9.30 4.25
C LYS A 49 19.65 -8.77 3.03
N LEU A 50 19.36 -7.55 2.59
CA LEU A 50 20.03 -6.99 1.42
C LEU A 50 21.52 -6.77 1.72
N PRO A 51 22.43 -7.18 0.83
CA PRO A 51 23.85 -6.91 0.97
C PRO A 51 24.10 -5.44 0.64
N VAL A 52 24.27 -4.61 1.66
CA VAL A 52 24.53 -3.17 1.49
C VAL A 52 25.94 -2.85 1.94
N ALA A 53 26.74 -2.22 1.06
CA ALA A 53 28.14 -1.89 1.31
C ALA A 53 28.33 -0.69 2.27
N SER A 54 27.33 0.19 2.37
CA SER A 54 27.35 1.44 3.13
C SER A 54 25.93 1.80 3.55
N GLU A 55 25.72 2.14 4.81
CA GLU A 55 24.46 2.77 5.22
C GLU A 55 24.56 4.28 4.98
N ASP A 56 23.73 4.79 4.07
CA ASP A 56 23.59 6.23 3.88
C ASP A 56 22.79 6.86 5.02
N PHE A 57 23.10 8.12 5.32
CA PHE A 57 22.43 8.85 6.39
C PHE A 57 21.31 9.72 5.82
N LEU A 58 20.10 9.52 6.35
CA LEU A 58 18.96 10.40 6.07
C LEU A 58 19.16 11.78 6.69
N ASN A 59 19.12 12.81 5.85
CA ASN A 59 19.12 14.19 6.35
C ASN A 59 17.73 14.63 6.84
N SER A 60 17.69 15.71 7.61
CA SER A 60 16.45 16.20 8.24
C SER A 60 15.35 16.59 7.25
N ASN A 61 15.71 17.05 6.04
CA ASN A 61 14.72 17.41 5.02
C ASN A 61 14.11 16.16 4.40
N GLU A 62 14.92 15.13 4.16
CA GLU A 62 14.43 13.83 3.67
C GLU A 62 13.50 13.18 4.67
N LYS A 63 13.87 13.13 5.96
CA LYS A 63 12.98 12.61 7.02
C LYS A 63 11.64 13.33 7.03
N ARG A 64 11.66 14.67 7.02
CA ARG A 64 10.43 15.48 6.98
C ARG A 64 9.58 15.17 5.74
N ARG A 65 10.22 14.98 4.58
CA ARG A 65 9.54 14.65 3.32
C ARG A 65 8.88 13.27 3.38
N LEU A 66 9.56 12.28 3.96
CA LEU A 66 9.05 10.92 4.12
C LEU A 66 7.89 10.83 5.11
N MET A 67 7.91 11.63 6.18
CA MET A 67 6.84 11.68 7.18
C MET A 67 5.57 12.39 6.68
N LYS A 68 5.68 13.24 5.66
CA LYS A 68 4.57 14.05 5.18
C LYS A 68 3.51 13.20 4.48
N THR A 69 2.33 13.08 5.09
CA THR A 69 1.21 12.27 4.57
C THR A 69 0.82 12.64 3.14
N SER A 70 0.89 13.94 2.79
CA SER A 70 0.55 14.38 1.43
C SER A 70 1.49 13.82 0.35
N LEU A 71 2.69 13.39 0.76
CA LEU A 71 3.72 12.82 -0.10
C LEU A 71 3.80 11.30 -0.01
N TRP A 72 2.96 10.64 0.80
CA TRP A 72 3.09 9.20 0.98
C TRP A 72 2.91 8.43 -0.32
N ARG A 73 1.87 8.74 -1.09
CA ARG A 73 1.64 8.05 -2.37
C ARG A 73 2.70 8.37 -3.43
N PRO A 74 3.08 9.64 -3.66
CA PRO A 74 4.21 9.97 -4.55
C PRO A 74 5.54 9.32 -4.13
N ASN A 75 5.83 9.25 -2.83
CA ASN A 75 7.04 8.59 -2.34
C ASN A 75 7.00 7.08 -2.60
N LEU A 76 5.84 6.43 -2.39
CA LEU A 76 5.68 5.00 -2.68
C LEU A 76 5.95 4.69 -4.15
N GLU A 77 5.53 5.55 -5.07
CA GLU A 77 5.79 5.36 -6.51
C GLU A 77 7.28 5.39 -6.84
N LYS A 78 8.07 6.24 -6.15
CA LYS A 78 9.53 6.24 -6.28
C LYS A 78 10.13 4.94 -5.75
N PHE A 79 9.69 4.48 -4.59
CA PHE A 79 10.14 3.20 -4.04
C PHE A 79 9.76 2.01 -4.91
N LEU A 80 8.54 1.99 -5.46
CA LEU A 80 8.09 0.93 -6.39
C LEU A 80 8.91 0.92 -7.67
N THR A 81 9.14 2.10 -8.26
CA THR A 81 9.96 2.23 -9.48
C THR A 81 11.36 1.68 -9.23
N PHE A 82 12.00 2.08 -8.13
CA PHE A 82 13.32 1.58 -7.77
C PHE A 82 13.30 0.07 -7.50
N ALA A 83 12.38 -0.42 -6.67
CA ALA A 83 12.28 -1.83 -6.31
C ALA A 83 12.03 -2.73 -7.52
N THR A 84 11.12 -2.35 -8.43
CA THR A 84 10.88 -3.10 -9.67
C THR A 84 12.13 -3.16 -10.54
N ASN A 85 12.87 -2.05 -10.68
CA ASN A 85 14.08 -2.00 -11.51
C ASN A 85 15.27 -2.76 -10.90
N SER A 86 15.45 -2.68 -9.58
CA SER A 86 16.64 -3.20 -8.90
C SER A 86 16.46 -4.59 -8.30
N LEU A 87 15.24 -4.92 -7.84
CA LEU A 87 14.93 -6.19 -7.16
C LEU A 87 14.03 -7.10 -7.99
N GLY A 88 13.38 -6.55 -9.02
CA GLY A 88 12.46 -7.26 -9.89
C GLY A 88 11.00 -7.16 -9.43
N GLU A 89 10.11 -7.39 -10.40
CA GLU A 89 8.66 -7.35 -10.23
C GLU A 89 8.15 -8.39 -9.23
N ASP A 90 8.82 -9.55 -9.19
CA ASP A 90 8.45 -10.69 -8.36
C ASP A 90 9.00 -10.65 -6.95
N SER A 91 9.85 -9.68 -6.63
CA SER A 91 10.44 -9.56 -5.30
C SER A 91 9.35 -9.37 -4.25
N LYS A 92 9.56 -9.96 -3.07
CA LYS A 92 8.62 -9.83 -1.94
C LYS A 92 8.43 -8.37 -1.53
N ILE A 93 9.50 -7.56 -1.59
CA ILE A 93 9.44 -6.12 -1.31
C ILE A 93 8.50 -5.43 -2.32
N THR A 94 8.71 -5.65 -3.62
CA THR A 94 7.89 -5.03 -4.68
C THR A 94 6.41 -5.41 -4.54
N LYS A 95 6.10 -6.69 -4.33
CA LYS A 95 4.73 -7.19 -4.14
C LYS A 95 4.06 -6.56 -2.94
N ASN A 96 4.72 -6.52 -1.79
CA ASN A 96 4.15 -5.96 -0.57
C ASN A 96 3.97 -4.43 -0.67
N LEU A 97 4.86 -3.72 -1.36
CA LEU A 97 4.68 -2.29 -1.61
C LEU A 97 3.43 -2.00 -2.48
N LYS A 98 3.13 -2.86 -3.47
CA LYS A 98 1.91 -2.75 -4.28
C LYS A 98 0.64 -2.99 -3.45
N GLU A 99 0.68 -3.93 -2.53
CA GLU A 99 -0.42 -4.19 -1.59
C GLU A 99 -0.68 -3.02 -0.63
N ILE A 100 0.38 -2.30 -0.23
CA ILE A 100 0.25 -1.07 0.57
C ILE A 100 -0.34 0.08 -0.27
N GLN A 101 -0.02 0.17 -1.56
CA GLN A 101 -0.39 1.26 -2.44
C GLN A 101 -1.87 1.69 -2.33
N PRO A 102 -2.88 0.81 -2.53
CA PRO A 102 -4.29 1.22 -2.49
C PRO A 102 -4.77 1.69 -1.12
N ILE A 103 -4.00 1.45 -0.06
CA ILE A 103 -4.37 1.78 1.33
C ILE A 103 -3.91 3.20 1.70
N LEU A 104 -2.94 3.75 0.98
CA LEU A 104 -2.42 5.09 1.25
C LEU A 104 -3.39 6.18 0.79
N PRO A 105 -3.45 7.31 1.53
CA PRO A 105 -4.27 8.45 1.14
C PRO A 105 -3.82 8.99 -0.21
N THR A 106 -4.79 9.25 -1.09
CA THR A 106 -4.57 9.86 -2.41
C THR A 106 -4.78 11.37 -2.29
N THR A 107 -3.77 12.05 -1.78
CA THR A 107 -3.74 13.52 -1.67
C THR A 107 -3.07 14.12 -2.89
N MET A 108 -3.67 15.16 -3.46
CA MET A 108 -3.02 15.98 -4.49
C MET A 108 -1.92 16.83 -3.86
N THR A 109 -0.75 16.90 -4.51
CA THR A 109 0.38 17.70 -4.06
C THR A 109 1.21 18.15 -5.26
N THR A 110 1.78 19.35 -5.18
CA THR A 110 2.74 19.89 -6.16
C THR A 110 4.18 19.74 -5.70
N GLU A 111 4.39 19.21 -4.49
CA GLU A 111 5.73 19.00 -3.95
C GLU A 111 6.36 17.76 -4.55
N GLU A 112 7.67 17.83 -4.79
CA GLU A 112 8.41 16.70 -5.34
C GLU A 112 8.47 15.53 -4.34
N PRO A 113 8.38 14.28 -4.81
CA PRO A 113 8.59 13.12 -3.95
C PRO A 113 10.07 12.99 -3.55
N ILE A 114 10.34 12.05 -2.64
CA ILE A 114 11.70 11.68 -2.27
C ILE A 114 12.49 11.22 -3.50
N LEU A 115 13.76 11.64 -3.59
CA LEU A 115 14.70 11.13 -4.57
C LEU A 115 15.42 9.93 -3.96
N ILE A 116 15.48 8.84 -4.72
CA ILE A 116 16.28 7.66 -4.40
C ILE A 116 17.47 7.69 -5.34
N GLU A 117 18.67 7.63 -4.78
CA GLU A 117 19.90 7.65 -5.56
C GLU A 117 19.96 6.44 -6.50
N LYS A 118 20.36 6.70 -7.74
CA LYS A 118 20.37 5.68 -8.79
C LYS A 118 21.37 4.58 -8.40
N ASP A 119 20.94 3.32 -8.56
CA ASP A 119 21.73 2.12 -8.30
C ASP A 119 22.28 2.03 -6.86
N ASN A 120 21.71 2.82 -5.92
CA ASN A 120 22.13 2.85 -4.52
C ASN A 120 21.10 2.12 -3.63
N LEU A 121 21.39 0.84 -3.36
CA LEU A 121 20.56 0.01 -2.47
C LEU A 121 20.59 0.47 -1.00
N GLY A 122 21.66 1.16 -0.57
CA GLY A 122 21.78 1.69 0.79
C GLY A 122 20.82 2.85 1.01
N ASP A 123 20.85 3.84 0.11
CA ASP A 123 19.93 4.96 0.10
C ASP A 123 18.47 4.50 0.06
N PHE A 124 18.15 3.58 -0.87
CA PHE A 124 16.82 2.96 -0.95
C PHE A 124 16.40 2.31 0.39
N ARG A 125 17.28 1.49 0.98
CA ARG A 125 16.99 0.76 2.23
C ARG A 125 16.69 1.70 3.37
N VAL A 126 17.53 2.72 3.59
CA VAL A 126 17.37 3.64 4.72
C VAL A 126 16.13 4.53 4.54
N LYS A 127 15.92 5.08 3.34
CA LYS A 127 14.72 5.88 3.02
C LYS A 127 13.44 5.06 3.13
N LEU A 128 13.43 3.82 2.65
CA LEU A 128 12.24 2.98 2.71
C LEU A 128 11.90 2.58 4.15
N LYS A 129 12.89 2.28 4.99
CA LYS A 129 12.65 2.00 6.42
C LYS A 129 12.02 3.19 7.14
N GLU A 130 12.55 4.40 6.94
CA GLU A 130 12.00 5.61 7.56
C GLU A 130 10.57 5.89 7.08
N TYR A 131 10.34 5.75 5.78
CA TYR A 131 9.02 5.89 5.17
C TYR A 131 7.98 4.93 5.77
N LEU A 132 8.32 3.64 5.87
CA LEU A 132 7.43 2.62 6.43
C LEU A 132 7.24 2.82 7.93
N SER A 133 8.25 3.33 8.65
CA SER A 133 8.12 3.74 10.06
C SER A 133 7.05 4.81 10.21
N ALA A 134 7.08 5.86 9.39
CA ALA A 134 6.08 6.94 9.45
C ALA A 134 4.66 6.42 9.20
N ILE A 135 4.48 5.51 8.23
CA ILE A 135 3.18 4.87 7.99
C ILE A 135 2.76 4.05 9.21
N ARG A 136 3.63 3.17 9.72
CA ARG A 136 3.36 2.32 10.89
C ARG A 136 2.92 3.16 12.09
N ASP A 137 3.64 4.22 12.38
CA ASP A 137 3.38 5.07 13.53
C ASP A 137 2.02 5.75 13.40
N SER A 138 1.62 6.17 12.18
CA SER A 138 0.29 6.71 11.93
C SER A 138 -0.86 5.72 12.15
N LEU A 139 -0.62 4.42 11.95
CA LEU A 139 -1.60 3.36 12.19
C LEU A 139 -1.75 3.07 13.69
N ASN A 140 -0.65 3.17 14.44
CA ASN A 140 -0.63 2.96 15.88
C ASN A 140 -1.19 4.16 16.68
N CYS A 141 -1.18 5.37 16.12
CA CYS A 141 -1.65 6.59 16.78
C CYS A 141 -3.18 6.75 16.92
N LYS A 142 -4.00 5.76 16.55
CA LYS A 142 -5.47 5.84 16.68
C LYS A 142 -6.03 5.56 18.09
N ASN A 143 -5.19 5.37 19.11
CA ASN A 143 -5.64 5.14 20.50
C ASN A 143 -5.56 6.37 21.42
N THR A 144 -5.25 7.57 20.92
CA THR A 144 -5.21 8.79 21.75
C THR A 144 -5.87 9.97 21.05
N GLN A 145 -7.19 9.89 20.84
CA GLN A 145 -8.05 11.08 20.83
C GLN A 145 -9.51 10.68 21.06
N SER A 146 -9.85 10.41 22.32
CA SER A 146 -11.19 10.74 22.81
C SER A 146 -11.16 12.22 23.16
N PRO A 147 -11.98 13.10 22.56
CA PRO A 147 -12.34 14.32 23.24
C PRO A 147 -13.23 13.89 24.40
N ASN A 148 -12.70 14.03 25.62
CA ASN A 148 -13.55 14.30 26.76
C ASN A 148 -14.25 15.64 26.51
N VAL A 149 -15.49 15.69 27.01
CA VAL A 149 -16.47 16.80 27.07
C VAL A 149 -17.40 16.91 25.87
#